data_AF-A0A6N2JTJ1-F1
#
_entry.id   AF-A0A6N2JTJ1-F1
#
_cell.length_a   1.000
_cell.length_b   1.000
_cell.length_c   1.000
_cell.angle_alpha   90.00
_cell.angle_beta   90.00
_cell.angle_gamma   90.00
#
_symmetry.space_group_name_H-M   'P 1'
#
loop_
_entity.id
_entity.type
_entity.pdbx_description
1 polymer ?
#
loop_
_entity_poly.entity_id
_entity_poly.type
_entity_poly.pdbx_seq_one_letter_code
_entity_poly.pdbx_strand_id
1 'polypeptide(L)'
;MSNQNGVMMQYFHWYLPDDGSLWNQVAEEAEELAKIGITSLWLPPAYKGTAGGMDVGYGIYDLFDLGEFDQKGSVRTKYGTKDEYIRAIKAAQKVGINVYADVVFNHKLGADREEQMEATPFNTENRNQAIGEYQHIKAWTHFTFEGRKGKYSTMEWHWWHFDAIDYNVYNEGEDAIYLLKGKSFDKDVDLEKGNFDYLMGCDLDMRNSEVQGELKYWGEWIYDTTHVDGFRFDAVKHVSAGFFPEWLEHVRHHAKRDLFAVGEYWSYEVEALNNFIAVTEGKVDLFDAPLHLNFHLASQAGQDYDLSQIFENTLVKDQPTLAVTLVENHDSQPLQSLESIVEAWFKPLAYALILLRQEGYPCIFYGDYYGAHYKDRGKDGNEYEIWMESHKWLLDKFLFARQTYCYGEQLDYFDHPNTIGWTRLGDEEHSGGVAVVLSNGEDGRKWMNVGYPNSTYIDITEHVDDPVTTNDDGWAEFCCNGGSVSVWIKK
;
A
#
# COMPACT_ATOMS: atom_id res chain seq x y z
N MET A 1 16.67 -2.41 -25.59
CA MET A 1 16.21 -3.21 -24.44
C MET A 1 15.22 -2.35 -23.69
N SER A 2 13.94 -2.50 -24.01
CA SER A 2 12.85 -1.91 -23.23
C SER A 2 12.88 -2.50 -21.82
N ASN A 3 12.75 -1.65 -20.80
CA ASN A 3 12.64 -2.12 -19.42
C ASN A 3 11.34 -2.92 -19.26
N GLN A 4 11.42 -4.05 -18.56
CA GLN A 4 10.25 -4.85 -18.18
C GLN A 4 9.24 -3.99 -17.42
N ASN A 5 7.95 -4.12 -17.74
CA ASN A 5 6.89 -3.45 -16.99
C ASN A 5 6.90 -3.87 -15.52
N GLY A 6 6.98 -2.89 -14.60
CA GLY A 6 6.96 -3.15 -13.16
C GLY A 6 5.61 -3.61 -12.64
N VAL A 7 5.61 -4.53 -11.68
CA VAL A 7 4.45 -4.92 -10.86
C VAL A 7 4.88 -5.07 -9.40
N MET A 8 4.23 -4.33 -8.52
CA MET A 8 4.38 -4.47 -7.08
C MET A 8 3.38 -5.50 -6.55
N MET A 9 3.72 -6.19 -5.47
CA MET A 9 2.77 -6.99 -4.70
C MET A 9 2.89 -6.62 -3.21
N GLN A 10 1.78 -6.21 -2.61
CA GLN A 10 1.67 -6.16 -1.15
C GLN A 10 1.62 -7.61 -0.65
N TYR A 11 2.69 -8.08 -0.03
CA TYR A 11 2.88 -9.51 0.28
C TYR A 11 2.40 -9.89 1.68
N PHE A 12 1.25 -9.36 2.08
CA PHE A 12 0.56 -9.71 3.32
C PHE A 12 -0.91 -9.26 3.27
N HIS A 13 -1.73 -9.81 4.15
CA HIS A 13 -3.03 -9.27 4.52
C HIS A 13 -3.16 -9.26 6.06
N TRP A 14 -4.16 -8.57 6.61
CA TRP A 14 -4.25 -8.34 8.05
C TRP A 14 -4.25 -9.64 8.88
N TYR A 15 -5.05 -10.61 8.43
CA TYR A 15 -5.34 -11.86 9.13
C TYR A 15 -4.41 -13.03 8.82
N LEU A 16 -3.20 -12.78 8.32
CA LEU A 16 -2.19 -13.83 8.26
C LEU A 16 -2.03 -14.50 9.62
N PRO A 17 -1.77 -15.82 9.68
CA PRO A 17 -1.50 -16.51 10.94
C PRO A 17 -0.30 -15.90 11.63
N ASP A 18 -0.30 -15.95 12.96
CA ASP A 18 0.76 -15.44 13.81
C ASP A 18 1.86 -16.48 14.08
N ASP A 19 2.14 -17.35 13.10
CA ASP A 19 3.01 -18.53 13.25
C ASP A 19 4.49 -18.28 12.90
N GLY A 20 4.82 -17.09 12.38
CA GLY A 20 6.19 -16.74 11.97
C GLY A 20 6.64 -17.33 10.64
N SER A 21 5.70 -17.73 9.77
CA SER A 21 6.03 -18.41 8.49
C SER A 21 6.29 -17.48 7.31
N LEU A 22 5.81 -16.23 7.33
CA LEU A 22 5.78 -15.35 6.15
C LEU A 22 7.15 -15.14 5.50
N TRP A 23 8.21 -14.94 6.28
CA TRP A 23 9.55 -14.75 5.71
C TRP A 23 10.08 -15.99 4.99
N ASN A 24 9.76 -17.18 5.49
CA ASN A 24 10.13 -18.42 4.81
C ASN A 24 9.28 -18.60 3.54
N GLN A 25 7.99 -18.25 3.57
CA GLN A 25 7.14 -18.25 2.37
C GLN A 25 7.69 -17.34 1.27
N VAL A 26 8.08 -16.09 1.59
CA VAL A 26 8.71 -15.17 0.62
C VAL A 26 9.95 -15.81 0.00
N ALA A 27 10.81 -16.43 0.82
CA ALA A 27 12.02 -17.06 0.32
C ALA A 27 11.75 -18.27 -0.59
N GLU A 28 10.70 -19.03 -0.31
CA GLU A 28 10.31 -20.22 -1.08
C GLU A 28 9.59 -19.87 -2.38
N GLU A 29 8.79 -18.80 -2.40
CA GLU A 29 7.97 -18.41 -3.55
C GLU A 29 8.64 -17.42 -4.50
N ALA A 30 9.75 -16.79 -4.11
CA ALA A 30 10.44 -15.75 -4.89
C ALA A 30 10.66 -16.14 -6.37
N GLU A 31 11.13 -17.36 -6.65
CA GLU A 31 11.36 -17.83 -8.03
C GLU A 31 10.08 -17.87 -8.87
N GLU A 32 8.96 -18.33 -8.29
CA GLU A 32 7.70 -18.40 -9.03
C GLU A 32 7.09 -17.00 -9.21
N LEU A 33 7.17 -16.13 -8.19
CA LEU A 33 6.72 -14.73 -8.28
C LEU A 33 7.46 -13.96 -9.38
N ALA A 34 8.78 -14.13 -9.49
CA ALA A 34 9.57 -13.48 -10.53
C ALA A 34 9.18 -14.00 -11.92
N LYS A 35 8.98 -15.31 -12.03
CA LYS A 35 8.62 -15.99 -13.29
C LYS A 35 7.25 -15.55 -13.82
N ILE A 36 6.27 -15.32 -12.95
CA ILE A 36 4.96 -14.82 -13.36
C ILE A 36 4.98 -13.31 -13.67
N GLY A 37 6.02 -12.57 -13.28
CA GLY A 37 6.20 -11.16 -13.66
C GLY A 37 6.07 -10.15 -12.50
N ILE A 38 6.05 -10.60 -11.24
CA ILE A 38 6.20 -9.70 -10.10
C ILE A 38 7.63 -9.16 -10.08
N THR A 39 7.80 -7.85 -9.94
CA THR A 39 9.11 -7.19 -9.95
C THR A 39 9.48 -6.61 -8.60
N SER A 40 8.51 -6.42 -7.70
CA SER A 40 8.76 -5.88 -6.37
C SER A 40 7.78 -6.41 -5.32
N LEU A 41 8.23 -6.58 -4.08
CA LEU A 41 7.41 -6.93 -2.93
C LEU A 41 7.41 -5.79 -1.91
N TRP A 42 6.23 -5.35 -1.50
CA TRP A 42 6.04 -4.59 -0.27
C TRP A 42 5.80 -5.59 0.87
N LEU A 43 6.74 -5.65 1.81
CA LEU A 43 6.67 -6.52 2.99
C LEU A 43 6.11 -5.75 4.20
N PRO A 44 5.35 -6.41 5.10
CA PRO A 44 4.78 -5.74 6.27
C PRO A 44 5.87 -5.24 7.23
N PRO A 45 5.52 -4.39 8.21
CA PRO A 45 6.49 -3.90 9.19
C PRO A 45 7.25 -5.04 9.89
N ALA A 46 8.57 -5.06 9.72
CA ALA A 46 9.40 -6.20 10.11
C ALA A 46 9.94 -6.11 11.55
N TYR A 47 9.64 -5.02 12.26
CA TYR A 47 10.10 -4.73 13.61
C TYR A 47 9.07 -5.08 14.69
N LYS A 48 9.51 -5.14 15.95
CA LYS A 48 8.69 -5.56 17.09
C LYS A 48 7.56 -4.57 17.38
N GLY A 49 6.32 -5.07 17.34
CA GLY A 49 5.13 -4.36 17.77
C GLY A 49 4.76 -4.59 19.24
N THR A 50 3.75 -3.89 19.72
CA THR A 50 3.27 -3.91 21.11
C THR A 50 2.73 -5.28 21.53
N ALA A 51 2.10 -6.03 20.61
CA ALA A 51 1.65 -7.40 20.84
C ALA A 51 2.71 -8.47 20.51
N GLY A 52 3.98 -8.08 20.36
CA GLY A 52 5.09 -9.00 20.15
C GLY A 52 4.95 -9.81 18.85
N GLY A 53 4.89 -11.14 18.99
CA GLY A 53 4.79 -12.09 17.89
C GLY A 53 3.40 -12.22 17.27
N MET A 54 2.44 -11.39 17.70
CA MET A 54 1.04 -11.39 17.22
C MET A 54 0.65 -10.06 16.55
N ASP A 55 1.46 -9.01 16.71
CA ASP A 55 1.19 -7.68 16.17
C ASP A 55 1.33 -7.68 14.64
N VAL A 56 0.43 -6.99 13.94
CA VAL A 56 0.56 -6.78 12.48
C VAL A 56 1.73 -5.84 12.15
N GLY A 57 2.21 -5.08 13.13
CA GLY A 57 3.45 -4.31 13.05
C GLY A 57 3.24 -2.79 13.10
N TYR A 58 2.03 -2.31 12.82
CA TYR A 58 1.66 -0.90 12.97
C TYR A 58 1.63 -0.45 14.43
N GLY A 59 1.46 -1.38 15.38
CA GLY A 59 1.64 -1.14 16.81
C GLY A 59 3.10 -0.95 17.23
N ILE A 60 3.88 -0.12 16.53
CA ILE A 60 5.34 -0.09 16.57
C ILE A 60 5.90 0.20 17.97
N TYR A 61 6.63 -0.78 18.53
CA TYR A 61 7.34 -0.65 19.80
C TYR A 61 8.82 -0.30 19.59
N ASP A 62 9.60 -1.18 18.95
CA ASP A 62 11.06 -1.02 18.78
C ASP A 62 11.52 -1.23 17.33
N LEU A 63 11.83 -0.13 16.64
CA LEU A 63 12.28 -0.09 15.25
C LEU A 63 13.57 -0.91 15.00
N PHE A 64 14.42 -1.09 16.02
CA PHE A 64 15.69 -1.81 15.91
C PHE A 64 15.58 -3.32 16.22
N ASP A 65 14.40 -3.81 16.60
CA ASP A 65 14.15 -5.21 16.89
C ASP A 65 13.39 -5.89 15.74
N LEU A 66 14.12 -6.37 14.73
CA LEU A 66 13.56 -7.10 13.58
C LEU A 66 13.17 -8.56 13.91
N GLY A 67 12.72 -8.82 15.14
CA GLY A 67 12.50 -10.16 15.64
C GLY A 67 13.80 -10.86 16.08
N GLU A 68 14.70 -10.10 16.72
CA GLU A 68 16.02 -10.54 17.20
C GLU A 68 16.07 -10.66 18.73
N PHE A 69 15.29 -9.84 19.45
CA PHE A 69 15.37 -9.73 20.91
C PHE A 69 14.08 -10.23 21.58
N ASP A 70 14.23 -10.80 22.78
CA ASP A 70 13.09 -11.17 23.63
C ASP A 70 12.48 -9.89 24.23
N GLN A 71 11.45 -9.37 23.54
CA GLN A 71 10.72 -8.16 23.88
C GLN A 71 9.24 -8.36 23.60
N LYS A 72 8.38 -7.80 24.44
CA LYS A 72 6.91 -7.94 24.34
C LYS A 72 6.46 -9.42 24.27
N GLY A 73 7.11 -10.28 25.05
CA GLY A 73 6.73 -11.70 25.20
C GLY A 73 7.12 -12.59 24.01
N SER A 74 8.00 -12.14 23.12
CA SER A 74 8.43 -12.92 21.95
C SER A 74 9.80 -12.47 21.43
N VAL A 75 10.55 -13.42 20.84
CA VAL A 75 11.74 -13.09 20.04
C VAL A 75 11.32 -12.66 18.65
N ARG A 76 10.69 -13.55 17.87
CA ARG A 76 10.20 -13.25 16.52
C ARG A 76 9.10 -12.19 16.51
N THR A 77 8.91 -11.54 15.35
CA THR A 77 7.66 -10.81 15.06
C THR A 77 6.57 -11.80 14.64
N LYS A 78 5.40 -11.29 14.24
CA LYS A 78 4.33 -12.09 13.61
C LYS A 78 4.84 -12.88 12.40
N TYR A 79 5.82 -12.35 11.70
CA TYR A 79 6.25 -12.82 10.39
C TYR A 79 7.50 -13.71 10.40
N GLY A 80 8.28 -13.67 11.48
CA GLY A 80 9.47 -14.49 11.67
C GLY A 80 10.59 -13.75 12.40
N THR A 81 11.80 -14.29 12.29
CA THR A 81 13.03 -13.75 12.90
C THR A 81 13.79 -12.84 11.95
N LYS A 82 14.71 -12.03 12.48
CA LYS A 82 15.61 -11.17 11.68
C LYS A 82 16.37 -11.94 10.61
N ASP A 83 16.90 -13.12 10.95
CA ASP A 83 17.68 -13.92 10.01
C ASP A 83 16.80 -14.46 8.87
N GLU A 84 15.53 -14.80 9.14
CA GLU A 84 14.56 -15.18 8.12
C GLU A 84 14.21 -14.01 7.22
N TYR A 85 13.98 -12.81 7.78
CA TYR A 85 13.71 -11.60 7.01
C TYR A 85 14.84 -11.26 6.03
N ILE A 86 16.10 -11.29 6.50
CA ILE A 86 17.27 -11.03 5.64
C ILE A 86 17.41 -12.13 4.55
N ARG A 87 17.08 -13.39 4.86
CA ARG A 87 17.08 -14.47 3.86
C ARG A 87 15.99 -14.28 2.81
N ALA A 88 14.79 -13.87 3.22
CA ALA A 88 13.67 -13.58 2.34
C ALA A 88 14.02 -12.48 1.32
N ILE A 89 14.60 -11.37 1.80
CA ILE A 89 15.05 -10.26 0.95
C ILE A 89 16.08 -10.75 -0.06
N LYS A 90 17.11 -11.48 0.39
CA LYS A 90 18.16 -12.01 -0.50
C LYS A 90 17.60 -13.00 -1.52
N ALA A 91 16.61 -13.80 -1.17
CA ALA A 91 15.97 -14.74 -2.08
C ALA A 91 15.21 -14.00 -3.20
N ALA A 92 14.42 -12.99 -2.84
CA ALA A 92 13.73 -12.11 -3.78
C ALA A 92 14.71 -11.36 -4.71
N GLN A 93 15.72 -10.71 -4.15
CA GLN A 93 16.71 -9.95 -4.92
C GLN A 93 17.53 -10.84 -5.87
N LYS A 94 17.84 -12.09 -5.47
CA LYS A 94 18.56 -13.05 -6.32
C LYS A 94 17.82 -13.35 -7.63
N VAL A 95 16.50 -13.24 -7.64
CA VAL A 95 15.65 -13.47 -8.82
C VAL A 95 15.16 -12.18 -9.48
N GLY A 96 15.71 -11.04 -9.08
CA GLY A 96 15.41 -9.72 -9.68
C GLY A 96 14.18 -9.03 -9.10
N ILE A 97 13.65 -9.49 -7.96
CA ILE A 97 12.56 -8.82 -7.25
C ILE A 97 13.13 -7.80 -6.27
N ASN A 98 12.71 -6.54 -6.40
CA ASN A 98 13.02 -5.49 -5.43
C ASN A 98 12.21 -5.69 -4.14
N VAL A 99 12.74 -5.30 -2.99
CA VAL A 99 11.99 -5.35 -1.72
C VAL A 99 11.81 -3.96 -1.12
N TYR A 100 10.56 -3.64 -0.78
CA TYR A 100 10.18 -2.41 -0.11
C TYR A 100 9.79 -2.70 1.34
N ALA A 101 10.47 -2.06 2.28
CA ALA A 101 10.17 -2.17 3.70
C ALA A 101 9.09 -1.17 4.11
N ASP A 102 8.13 -1.62 4.92
CA ASP A 102 7.18 -0.72 5.58
C ASP A 102 7.86 0.14 6.66
N VAL A 103 7.45 1.39 6.75
CA VAL A 103 8.02 2.42 7.63
C VAL A 103 6.90 3.15 8.35
N VAL A 104 6.82 2.93 9.66
CA VAL A 104 5.82 3.52 10.57
C VAL A 104 6.50 4.55 11.46
N PHE A 105 6.34 5.82 11.08
CA PHE A 105 6.96 6.97 11.76
C PHE A 105 5.97 7.87 12.48
N ASN A 106 4.67 7.62 12.40
CA ASN A 106 3.70 8.48 13.07
C ASN A 106 3.82 8.40 14.60
N HIS A 107 3.82 7.18 15.13
CA HIS A 107 3.64 6.97 16.56
C HIS A 107 4.53 5.88 17.12
N LYS A 108 4.53 5.74 18.44
CA LYS A 108 5.05 4.59 19.17
C LYS A 108 4.02 4.06 20.15
N LEU A 109 3.95 2.73 20.30
CA LEU A 109 2.98 2.04 21.14
C LEU A 109 3.65 1.04 22.08
N GLY A 110 3.03 0.85 23.25
CA GLY A 110 3.49 -0.12 24.25
C GLY A 110 4.75 0.33 24.99
N ALA A 111 4.80 1.56 25.51
CA ALA A 111 5.94 2.00 26.33
C ALA A 111 6.15 1.10 27.56
N ASP A 112 7.35 1.13 28.12
CA ASP A 112 7.75 0.24 29.21
C ASP A 112 7.48 0.82 30.60
N ARG A 113 7.43 2.15 30.70
CA ARG A 113 7.16 2.85 31.97
C ARG A 113 6.27 4.07 31.77
N GLU A 114 5.54 4.38 32.81
CA GLU A 114 4.72 5.59 32.91
C GLU A 114 5.57 6.78 33.36
N GLU A 115 5.33 7.94 32.76
CA GLU A 115 5.91 9.21 33.18
C GLU A 115 4.81 10.17 33.62
N GLN A 116 5.17 11.10 34.50
CA GLN A 116 4.31 12.24 34.82
C GLN A 116 4.77 13.43 34.00
N MET A 117 3.81 14.04 33.33
CA MET A 117 4.01 15.29 32.62
C MET A 117 2.75 16.13 32.73
N GLU A 118 2.74 17.24 32.02
CA GLU A 118 1.57 18.07 31.94
C GLU A 118 1.13 18.21 30.48
N ALA A 119 -0.17 18.37 30.25
CA ALA A 119 -0.75 18.47 28.92
C ALA A 119 -2.06 19.27 28.93
N THR A 120 -2.48 19.71 27.75
CA THR A 120 -3.80 20.32 27.51
C THR A 120 -4.67 19.32 26.75
N PRO A 121 -5.90 19.04 27.20
CA PRO A 121 -6.82 18.17 26.46
C PRO A 121 -7.44 18.94 25.27
N PHE A 122 -7.49 18.28 24.12
CA PHE A 122 -8.04 18.76 22.85
C PHE A 122 -9.16 17.84 22.38
N ASN A 123 -10.09 18.44 21.63
CA ASN A 123 -11.21 17.75 21.01
C ASN A 123 -10.69 16.71 19.99
N THR A 124 -11.19 15.47 20.09
CA THR A 124 -10.87 14.37 19.18
C THR A 124 -11.34 14.60 17.74
N GLU A 125 -12.30 15.50 17.53
CA GLU A 125 -12.82 15.87 16.20
C GLU A 125 -12.32 17.24 15.71
N ASN A 126 -11.60 18.00 16.54
CA ASN A 126 -11.01 19.28 16.12
C ASN A 126 -9.80 19.67 16.99
N ARG A 127 -8.58 19.44 16.47
CA ARG A 127 -7.31 19.68 17.20
C ARG A 127 -6.94 21.15 17.30
N ASN A 128 -7.75 22.05 16.74
CA ASN A 128 -7.67 23.49 17.01
C ASN A 128 -8.46 23.92 18.25
N GLN A 129 -9.19 23.00 18.89
CA GLN A 129 -10.06 23.28 20.02
C GLN A 129 -9.60 22.56 21.30
N ALA A 130 -8.98 23.31 22.20
CA ALA A 130 -8.78 22.85 23.58
C ALA A 130 -10.14 22.68 24.27
N ILE A 131 -10.30 21.59 25.02
CA ILE A 131 -11.53 21.27 25.78
C ILE A 131 -11.34 21.40 27.29
N GLY A 132 -10.16 21.81 27.72
CA GLY A 132 -9.82 22.02 29.10
C GLY A 132 -8.55 22.83 29.25
N GLU A 133 -8.24 23.15 30.50
CA GLU A 133 -6.99 23.82 30.87
C GLU A 133 -5.86 22.81 31.01
N TYR A 134 -4.68 23.38 31.22
CA TYR A 134 -3.46 22.66 31.53
C TYR A 134 -3.63 21.72 32.75
N GLN A 135 -3.31 20.44 32.60
CA GLN A 135 -3.44 19.43 33.65
C GLN A 135 -2.21 18.54 33.80
N HIS A 136 -1.96 18.09 35.04
CA HIS A 136 -0.97 17.05 35.31
C HIS A 136 -1.58 15.71 34.91
N ILE A 137 -0.89 14.99 34.05
CA ILE A 137 -1.29 13.67 33.56
C ILE A 137 -0.20 12.64 33.86
N LYS A 138 -0.57 11.38 33.70
CA LYS A 138 0.39 10.28 33.73
C LYS A 138 0.09 9.35 32.56
N ALA A 139 1.11 8.96 31.81
CA ALA A 139 0.92 8.12 30.64
C ALA A 139 2.16 7.30 30.30
N TRP A 140 1.98 6.32 29.42
CA TRP A 140 3.00 5.37 28.96
C TRP A 140 3.86 5.99 27.86
N THR A 141 4.93 6.70 28.22
CA THR A 141 5.81 7.39 27.27
C THR A 141 7.28 7.00 27.38
N HIS A 142 7.69 6.22 28.39
CA HIS A 142 9.09 5.83 28.54
C HIS A 142 9.37 4.48 27.89
N PHE A 143 10.12 4.47 26.77
CA PHE A 143 10.54 3.26 26.07
C PHE A 143 12.02 2.99 26.37
N THR A 144 12.30 1.86 27.04
CA THR A 144 13.63 1.51 27.53
C THR A 144 14.29 0.37 26.75
N PHE A 145 13.50 -0.45 26.06
CA PHE A 145 13.98 -1.56 25.22
C PHE A 145 14.91 -2.54 25.99
N GLU A 146 14.50 -2.95 27.20
CA GLU A 146 15.35 -3.72 28.12
C GLU A 146 15.86 -5.03 27.51
N GLY A 147 15.10 -5.65 26.60
CA GLY A 147 15.51 -6.88 25.90
C GLY A 147 16.63 -6.66 24.90
N ARG A 148 16.65 -5.51 24.20
CA ARG A 148 17.70 -5.14 23.24
C ARG A 148 18.99 -4.64 23.90
N LYS A 149 18.91 -4.13 25.13
CA LYS A 149 20.08 -3.71 25.95
C LYS A 149 20.99 -2.70 25.23
N GLY A 150 20.40 -1.74 24.53
CA GLY A 150 21.14 -0.70 23.81
C GLY A 150 21.91 -1.19 22.57
N LYS A 151 21.68 -2.42 22.10
CA LYS A 151 22.27 -2.89 20.85
C LYS A 151 21.68 -2.08 19.68
N TYR A 152 22.56 -1.69 18.75
CA TYR A 152 22.31 -0.79 17.60
C TYR A 152 22.08 0.68 17.96
N SER A 153 21.17 0.97 18.91
CA SER A 153 20.93 2.32 19.43
C SER A 153 20.77 2.30 20.95
N THR A 154 21.33 3.31 21.63
CA THR A 154 21.15 3.51 23.07
C THR A 154 20.06 4.52 23.41
N MET A 155 19.33 5.04 22.41
CA MET A 155 18.26 6.00 22.65
C MET A 155 17.09 5.34 23.39
N GLU A 156 16.69 5.97 24.49
CA GLU A 156 15.42 5.73 25.15
C GLU A 156 14.44 6.84 24.76
N TRP A 157 13.15 6.50 24.67
CA TRP A 157 12.13 7.49 24.34
C TRP A 157 11.42 7.96 25.60
N HIS A 158 11.09 9.25 25.66
CA HIS A 158 10.43 9.90 26.79
C HIS A 158 9.34 10.84 26.29
N TRP A 159 8.49 11.34 27.19
CA TRP A 159 7.38 12.23 26.84
C TRP A 159 7.81 13.45 26.00
N TRP A 160 9.02 13.99 26.17
CA TRP A 160 9.48 15.14 25.38
C TRP A 160 9.87 14.81 23.93
N HIS A 161 9.84 13.54 23.52
CA HIS A 161 9.98 13.11 22.12
C HIS A 161 8.63 13.01 21.39
N PHE A 162 7.53 13.25 22.09
CA PHE A 162 6.18 13.15 21.54
C PHE A 162 5.47 14.49 21.60
N ASP A 163 4.56 14.74 20.68
CA ASP A 163 3.72 15.94 20.67
C ASP A 163 2.41 15.71 21.44
N ALA A 164 1.73 14.60 21.18
CA ALA A 164 0.46 14.28 21.81
C ALA A 164 0.27 12.78 22.12
N ILE A 165 -0.71 12.50 22.98
CA ILE A 165 -1.15 11.15 23.39
C ILE A 165 -2.67 11.11 23.57
N ASP A 166 -3.26 9.92 23.65
CA ASP A 166 -4.72 9.68 23.83
C ASP A 166 -5.08 9.14 25.22
N TYR A 167 -4.10 8.91 26.10
CA TYR A 167 -4.36 8.22 27.36
C TYR A 167 -3.79 8.95 28.57
N ASN A 168 -4.63 9.10 29.60
CA ASN A 168 -4.27 9.65 30.90
C ASN A 168 -4.67 8.66 31.99
N VAL A 169 -3.68 8.06 32.67
CA VAL A 169 -3.86 7.10 33.78
C VAL A 169 -4.70 7.70 34.92
N TYR A 170 -4.68 9.02 35.10
CA TYR A 170 -5.49 9.66 36.14
C TYR A 170 -6.96 9.86 35.74
N ASN A 171 -7.30 9.76 34.45
CA ASN A 171 -8.64 9.95 33.92
C ASN A 171 -8.90 9.07 32.69
N GLU A 172 -8.88 7.75 32.88
CA GLU A 172 -8.93 6.75 31.79
C GLU A 172 -10.22 6.79 30.94
N GLY A 173 -11.27 7.46 31.43
CA GLY A 173 -12.57 7.55 30.74
C GLY A 173 -12.79 8.84 29.95
N GLU A 174 -11.81 9.76 29.93
CA GLU A 174 -11.92 11.01 29.19
C GLU A 174 -11.51 10.82 27.73
N ASP A 175 -12.45 11.08 26.83
CA ASP A 175 -12.23 11.07 25.38
C ASP A 175 -11.57 12.40 24.95
N ALA A 176 -10.24 12.42 24.97
CA ALA A 176 -9.45 13.61 24.67
C ALA A 176 -8.09 13.24 24.06
N ILE A 177 -7.57 14.14 23.22
CA ILE A 177 -6.17 14.12 22.81
C ILE A 177 -5.39 15.08 23.69
N TYR A 178 -4.33 14.62 24.34
CA TYR A 178 -3.53 15.41 25.26
C TYR A 178 -2.29 15.94 24.54
N LEU A 179 -2.28 17.24 24.22
CA LEU A 179 -1.11 17.93 23.69
C LEU A 179 -0.14 18.25 24.84
N LEU A 180 1.09 17.74 24.77
CA LEU A 180 2.06 17.79 25.87
C LEU A 180 2.68 19.19 26.08
N LYS A 181 3.24 19.44 27.27
CA LYS A 181 3.83 20.75 27.61
C LYS A 181 4.83 21.24 26.60
N GLY A 182 4.61 22.47 26.12
CA GLY A 182 5.58 23.13 25.23
C GLY A 182 5.64 22.50 23.84
N LYS A 183 4.71 21.60 23.52
CA LYS A 183 4.54 21.01 22.19
C LYS A 183 3.45 21.75 21.42
N SER A 184 3.41 21.50 20.13
CA SER A 184 2.29 21.85 19.26
C SER A 184 2.11 20.74 18.25
N PHE A 185 0.89 20.48 17.79
CA PHE A 185 0.73 19.62 16.63
C PHE A 185 1.61 20.08 15.48
N ASP A 186 2.25 19.14 14.80
CA ASP A 186 3.09 19.39 13.65
C ASP A 186 2.27 20.01 12.51
N LYS A 187 3.00 20.64 11.59
CA LYS A 187 2.42 21.33 10.43
C LYS A 187 2.73 20.54 9.16
N ASP A 188 2.07 20.96 8.07
CA ASP A 188 2.17 20.30 6.76
C ASP A 188 1.70 18.83 6.85
N VAL A 189 0.65 18.63 7.63
CA VAL A 189 -0.16 17.42 7.78
C VAL A 189 -1.55 17.69 7.19
N ASP A 190 -2.39 16.65 7.09
CA ASP A 190 -3.78 16.81 6.65
C ASP A 190 -4.57 17.74 7.61
N LEU A 191 -5.54 18.47 7.05
CA LEU A 191 -6.35 19.44 7.76
C LEU A 191 -7.70 18.86 8.24
N GLU A 192 -7.97 17.59 7.95
CA GLU A 192 -9.04 16.83 8.57
C GLU A 192 -8.92 16.95 10.10
N LYS A 193 -10.06 17.10 10.78
CA LYS A 193 -10.10 17.39 12.22
C LYS A 193 -9.29 18.62 12.63
N GLY A 194 -9.14 19.59 11.72
CA GLY A 194 -8.46 20.87 11.91
C GLY A 194 -6.93 20.82 11.81
N ASN A 195 -6.32 19.75 12.32
CA ASN A 195 -4.94 19.34 12.17
C ASN A 195 -4.89 17.85 12.49
N PHE A 196 -4.41 17.04 11.55
CA PHE A 196 -4.44 15.58 11.69
C PHE A 196 -3.09 14.94 12.00
N ASP A 197 -2.19 15.66 12.65
CA ASP A 197 -0.93 15.12 13.19
C ASP A 197 -1.20 13.90 14.09
N TYR A 198 -2.00 14.12 15.14
CA TYR A 198 -2.34 13.04 16.05
C TYR A 198 -3.26 11.97 15.43
N LEU A 199 -2.73 10.76 15.29
CA LEU A 199 -3.48 9.55 14.92
C LEU A 199 -3.78 8.65 16.12
N MET A 200 -2.74 8.10 16.78
CA MET A 200 -2.87 7.17 17.91
C MET A 200 -1.59 7.05 18.73
N GLY A 201 -1.68 6.54 19.96
CA GLY A 201 -0.51 6.21 20.78
C GLY A 201 0.33 7.42 21.16
N CYS A 202 1.65 7.25 21.18
CA CYS A 202 2.62 8.33 21.40
C CYS A 202 3.05 8.94 20.07
N ASP A 203 2.48 10.09 19.75
CA ASP A 203 2.65 10.81 18.48
C ASP A 203 4.00 11.51 18.41
N LEU A 204 4.81 11.20 17.40
CA LEU A 204 6.21 11.62 17.34
C LEU A 204 6.36 13.10 17.00
N ASP A 205 7.13 13.85 17.80
CA ASP A 205 7.42 15.26 17.53
C ASP A 205 8.47 15.37 16.41
N MET A 206 8.01 15.62 15.18
CA MET A 206 8.90 15.74 14.01
C MET A 206 9.69 17.04 14.00
N ARG A 207 9.52 17.94 14.98
CA ARG A 207 10.39 19.12 15.16
C ARG A 207 11.52 18.86 16.15
N ASN A 208 11.48 17.76 16.89
CA ASN A 208 12.53 17.39 17.82
C ASN A 208 13.75 16.82 17.08
N SER A 209 14.92 17.43 17.28
CA SER A 209 16.16 17.02 16.61
C SER A 209 16.67 15.63 17.03
N GLU A 210 16.39 15.18 18.26
CA GLU A 210 16.72 13.82 18.69
C GLU A 210 15.84 12.79 17.97
N VAL A 211 14.54 13.10 17.80
CA VAL A 211 13.61 12.27 17.04
C VAL A 211 14.02 12.16 15.59
N GLN A 212 14.18 13.29 14.88
CA GLN A 212 14.61 13.28 13.48
C GLN A 212 15.97 12.59 13.29
N GLY A 213 16.91 12.82 14.21
CA GLY A 213 18.24 12.22 14.17
C GLY A 213 18.20 10.70 14.32
N GLU A 214 17.39 10.20 15.26
CA GLU A 214 17.24 8.76 15.50
C GLU A 214 16.53 8.06 14.35
N LEU A 215 15.48 8.66 13.78
CA LEU A 215 14.77 8.09 12.63
C LEU A 215 15.69 8.02 11.41
N LYS A 216 16.52 9.04 11.16
CA LYS A 216 17.55 9.04 10.11
C LYS A 216 18.61 7.97 10.35
N TYR A 217 19.12 7.86 11.57
CA TYR A 217 20.07 6.81 11.96
C TYR A 217 19.48 5.40 11.80
N TRP A 218 18.20 5.22 12.17
CA TRP A 218 17.50 3.98 11.89
C TRP A 218 17.41 3.70 10.37
N GLY A 219 17.20 4.73 9.56
CA GLY A 219 17.20 4.62 8.09
C GLY A 219 18.53 4.13 7.51
N GLU A 220 19.66 4.65 8.01
CA GLU A 220 20.99 4.13 7.66
C GLU A 220 21.12 2.65 8.10
N TRP A 221 20.73 2.35 9.34
CA TRP A 221 20.87 1.02 9.93
C TRP A 221 20.01 -0.04 9.25
N ILE A 222 18.75 0.27 8.91
CA ILE A 222 17.85 -0.69 8.26
C ILE A 222 18.38 -1.01 6.87
N TYR A 223 18.88 0.00 6.14
CA TYR A 223 19.53 -0.21 4.85
C TYR A 223 20.79 -1.07 4.97
N ASP A 224 21.70 -0.76 5.90
CA ASP A 224 22.94 -1.53 6.10
C ASP A 224 22.66 -2.98 6.56
N THR A 225 21.57 -3.19 7.28
CA THR A 225 21.18 -4.50 7.80
C THR A 225 20.52 -5.39 6.75
N THR A 226 19.71 -4.80 5.86
CA THR A 226 18.78 -5.54 5.01
C THR A 226 19.05 -5.38 3.52
N HIS A 227 19.65 -4.26 3.12
CA HIS A 227 19.83 -3.83 1.74
C HIS A 227 18.53 -3.79 0.92
N VAL A 228 17.40 -3.41 1.55
CA VAL A 228 16.14 -3.16 0.83
C VAL A 228 16.30 -2.14 -0.30
N ASP A 229 15.40 -2.22 -1.28
CA ASP A 229 15.44 -1.46 -2.53
C ASP A 229 14.53 -0.22 -2.52
N GLY A 230 13.77 -0.04 -1.44
CA GLY A 230 12.86 1.08 -1.26
C GLY A 230 12.00 0.94 0.00
N PHE A 231 11.01 1.82 0.12
CA PHE A 231 10.19 1.95 1.31
C PHE A 231 8.71 2.18 0.97
N ARG A 232 7.81 1.68 1.82
CA ARG A 232 6.42 2.12 1.90
C ARG A 232 6.27 2.92 3.20
N PHE A 233 5.89 4.19 3.11
CA PHE A 233 5.62 5.02 4.29
C PHE A 233 4.16 4.89 4.70
N ASP A 234 3.96 4.50 5.96
CA ASP A 234 2.67 4.42 6.62
C ASP A 234 2.14 5.81 7.00
N ALA A 235 0.81 5.98 6.93
CA ALA A 235 0.10 7.09 7.56
C ALA A 235 0.64 8.49 7.20
N VAL A 236 1.09 8.72 5.96
CA VAL A 236 1.86 9.92 5.61
C VAL A 236 1.09 11.23 5.73
N LYS A 237 -0.25 11.15 5.77
CA LYS A 237 -1.11 12.32 5.98
C LYS A 237 -1.05 12.87 7.41
N HIS A 238 -0.48 12.10 8.33
CA HIS A 238 -0.39 12.39 9.76
C HIS A 238 1.02 12.81 10.21
N VAL A 239 2.02 12.74 9.33
CA VAL A 239 3.40 13.14 9.61
C VAL A 239 3.74 14.34 8.75
N SER A 240 4.54 15.27 9.28
CA SER A 240 4.95 16.46 8.52
C SER A 240 5.53 16.07 7.15
N ALA A 241 4.84 16.44 6.08
CA ALA A 241 5.11 15.93 4.73
C ALA A 241 6.56 16.17 4.26
N GLY A 242 7.17 17.29 4.68
CA GLY A 242 8.55 17.64 4.33
C GLY A 242 9.61 16.71 4.93
N PHE A 243 9.28 15.97 6.00
CA PHE A 243 10.22 15.05 6.64
C PHE A 243 10.52 13.82 5.77
N PHE A 244 9.54 13.29 5.05
CA PHE A 244 9.70 12.11 4.20
C PHE A 244 10.79 12.26 3.10
N PRO A 245 10.77 13.30 2.24
CA PRO A 245 11.82 13.48 1.25
C PRO A 245 13.17 13.79 1.90
N GLU A 246 13.21 14.48 3.04
CA GLU A 246 14.45 14.74 3.78
C GLU A 246 15.08 13.44 4.30
N TRP A 247 14.27 12.58 4.92
CA TRP A 247 14.70 11.27 5.40
C TRP A 247 15.12 10.35 4.25
N LEU A 248 14.32 10.28 3.19
CA LEU A 248 14.60 9.43 2.03
C LEU A 248 15.90 9.83 1.33
N GLU A 249 16.13 11.13 1.17
CA GLU A 249 17.35 11.65 0.56
C GLU A 249 18.58 11.41 1.45
N HIS A 250 18.42 11.46 2.77
CA HIS A 250 19.47 11.08 3.71
C HIS A 250 19.86 9.59 3.52
N VAL A 251 18.88 8.68 3.46
CA VAL A 251 19.15 7.25 3.25
C VAL A 251 19.72 6.97 1.86
N ARG A 252 19.21 7.62 0.80
CA ARG A 252 19.77 7.51 -0.57
C ARG A 252 21.23 7.96 -0.63
N HIS A 253 21.58 9.05 0.05
CA HIS A 253 22.97 9.51 0.14
C HIS A 253 23.86 8.50 0.86
N HIS A 254 23.41 7.92 1.97
CA HIS A 254 24.13 6.87 2.69
C HIS A 254 24.33 5.63 1.83
N ALA A 255 23.25 5.18 1.20
CA ALA A 255 23.19 4.00 0.34
C ALA A 255 23.93 4.16 -1.00
N LYS A 256 24.16 5.41 -1.44
CA LYS A 256 24.72 5.78 -2.77
C LYS A 256 23.98 5.14 -3.93
N ARG A 257 22.67 4.98 -3.78
CA ARG A 257 21.75 4.47 -4.79
C ARG A 257 20.43 5.18 -4.67
N ASP A 258 19.70 5.18 -5.76
CA ASP A 258 18.29 5.52 -5.71
C ASP A 258 17.51 4.41 -5.00
N LEU A 259 16.48 4.81 -4.25
CA LEU A 259 15.61 3.94 -3.47
C LEU A 259 14.18 4.41 -3.73
N PHE A 260 13.33 3.49 -4.20
CA PHE A 260 11.92 3.79 -4.45
C PHE A 260 11.19 4.12 -3.15
N ALA A 261 10.19 5.01 -3.19
CA ALA A 261 9.33 5.26 -2.05
C ALA A 261 7.89 5.54 -2.47
N VAL A 262 6.95 4.91 -1.77
CA VAL A 262 5.51 5.19 -1.88
C VAL A 262 4.93 5.51 -0.51
N GLY A 263 4.10 6.55 -0.41
CA GLY A 263 3.38 6.93 0.79
C GLY A 263 1.91 6.52 0.75
N GLU A 264 1.39 6.12 1.90
CA GLU A 264 -0.04 5.91 2.12
C GLU A 264 -0.70 7.20 2.61
N TYR A 265 -1.08 8.07 1.65
CA TYR A 265 -1.94 9.21 1.91
C TYR A 265 -3.39 8.79 1.65
N TRP A 266 -4.05 8.21 2.66
CA TRP A 266 -5.42 7.71 2.48
C TRP A 266 -6.46 8.83 2.54
N SER A 267 -6.75 9.39 1.36
CA SER A 267 -7.81 10.36 1.10
C SER A 267 -8.42 10.12 -0.28
N TYR A 268 -9.71 10.38 -0.41
CA TYR A 268 -10.41 10.31 -1.70
C TYR A 268 -10.46 11.68 -2.41
N GLU A 269 -9.90 12.71 -1.80
CA GLU A 269 -9.77 14.06 -2.39
C GLU A 269 -8.46 14.15 -3.17
N VAL A 270 -8.50 13.99 -4.49
CA VAL A 270 -7.31 13.99 -5.36
C VAL A 270 -6.48 15.27 -5.26
N GLU A 271 -7.10 16.40 -4.91
CA GLU A 271 -6.40 17.67 -4.65
C GLU A 271 -5.44 17.57 -3.44
N ALA A 272 -5.81 16.83 -2.39
CA ALA A 272 -4.97 16.62 -1.22
C ALA A 272 -3.72 15.79 -1.57
N LEU A 273 -3.88 14.74 -2.39
CA LEU A 273 -2.78 13.91 -2.88
C LEU A 273 -1.83 14.73 -3.76
N ASN A 274 -2.36 15.54 -4.69
CA ASN A 274 -1.57 16.45 -5.52
C ASN A 274 -0.81 17.48 -4.68
N ASN A 275 -1.43 18.01 -3.61
CA ASN A 275 -0.76 18.93 -2.69
C ASN A 275 0.41 18.25 -1.96
N PHE A 276 0.23 17.02 -1.47
CA PHE A 276 1.32 16.26 -0.84
C PHE A 276 2.48 16.00 -1.82
N ILE A 277 2.18 15.61 -3.07
CA ILE A 277 3.19 15.43 -4.12
C ILE A 277 3.95 16.74 -4.37
N ALA A 278 3.26 17.87 -4.40
CA ALA A 278 3.90 19.17 -4.58
C ALA A 278 4.84 19.52 -3.41
N VAL A 279 4.42 19.29 -2.17
CA VAL A 279 5.23 19.52 -0.96
C VAL A 279 6.45 18.60 -0.89
N THR A 280 6.32 17.36 -1.35
CA THR A 280 7.42 16.38 -1.40
C THR A 280 8.26 16.46 -2.67
N GLU A 281 7.98 17.42 -3.56
CA GLU A 281 8.63 17.61 -4.86
C GLU A 281 8.61 16.34 -5.74
N GLY A 282 7.57 15.51 -5.61
CA GLY A 282 7.43 14.25 -6.36
C GLY A 282 8.49 13.19 -6.02
N LYS A 283 9.17 13.29 -4.86
CA LYS A 283 10.18 12.31 -4.41
C LYS A 283 9.57 11.06 -3.76
N VAL A 284 8.30 11.14 -3.40
CA VAL A 284 7.51 10.06 -2.77
C VAL A 284 6.26 9.87 -3.61
N ASP A 285 6.13 8.70 -4.23
CA ASP A 285 4.93 8.29 -4.95
C ASP A 285 3.78 8.11 -3.96
N LEU A 286 2.53 8.07 -4.43
CA LEU A 286 1.38 7.82 -3.56
C LEU A 286 0.53 6.67 -4.07
N PHE A 287 -0.10 5.95 -3.14
CA PHE A 287 -1.18 5.03 -3.48
C PHE A 287 -2.40 5.80 -4.01
N ASP A 288 -3.00 5.30 -5.08
CA ASP A 288 -4.19 5.90 -5.70
C ASP A 288 -5.49 5.46 -4.98
N ALA A 289 -5.67 5.95 -3.76
CA ALA A 289 -6.88 5.72 -2.97
C ALA A 289 -8.18 6.18 -3.68
N PRO A 290 -8.22 7.30 -4.44
CA PRO A 290 -9.39 7.66 -5.22
C PRO A 290 -9.76 6.63 -6.30
N LEU A 291 -8.77 6.03 -6.98
CA LEU A 291 -9.06 4.96 -7.95
C LEU A 291 -9.62 3.70 -7.26
N HIS A 292 -9.09 3.34 -6.09
CA HIS A 292 -9.68 2.28 -5.26
C HIS A 292 -11.16 2.56 -4.93
N LEU A 293 -11.49 3.80 -4.53
CA LEU A 293 -12.89 4.19 -4.28
C LEU A 293 -13.75 4.04 -5.54
N ASN A 294 -13.24 4.45 -6.71
CA ASN A 294 -13.95 4.28 -7.98
C ASN A 294 -14.24 2.80 -8.27
N PHE A 295 -13.29 1.89 -8.01
CA PHE A 295 -13.52 0.44 -8.14
C PHE A 295 -14.55 -0.08 -7.15
N HIS A 296 -14.49 0.34 -5.89
CA HIS A 296 -15.48 -0.02 -4.88
C HIS A 296 -16.88 0.41 -5.31
N LEU A 297 -17.06 1.68 -5.69
CA LEU A 297 -18.35 2.22 -6.14
C LEU A 297 -18.86 1.55 -7.42
N ALA A 298 -18.00 1.30 -8.41
CA ALA A 298 -18.37 0.59 -9.63
C ALA A 298 -18.82 -0.85 -9.35
N SER A 299 -18.15 -1.53 -8.43
CA SER A 299 -18.50 -2.89 -8.03
C SER A 299 -19.86 -3.01 -7.33
N GLN A 300 -20.26 -1.95 -6.59
CA GLN A 300 -21.56 -1.87 -5.91
C GLN A 300 -22.70 -1.47 -6.86
N ALA A 301 -22.44 -0.53 -7.76
CA ALA A 301 -23.46 0.00 -8.68
C ALA A 301 -23.68 -0.89 -9.93
N GLY A 302 -22.75 -1.79 -10.26
CA GLY A 302 -22.86 -2.64 -11.45
C GLY A 302 -23.02 -1.79 -12.71
N GLN A 303 -23.97 -2.14 -13.58
CA GLN A 303 -24.24 -1.43 -14.84
C GLN A 303 -24.68 0.03 -14.67
N ASP A 304 -25.10 0.47 -13.48
CA ASP A 304 -25.51 1.85 -13.26
C ASP A 304 -24.30 2.80 -13.05
N TYR A 305 -23.09 2.25 -12.90
CA TYR A 305 -21.85 3.02 -12.91
C TYR A 305 -21.38 3.29 -14.35
N ASP A 306 -21.04 4.53 -14.66
CA ASP A 306 -20.45 4.92 -15.94
C ASP A 306 -18.93 4.63 -15.95
N LEU A 307 -18.54 3.49 -16.54
CA LEU A 307 -17.14 3.07 -16.67
C LEU A 307 -16.28 4.02 -17.48
N SER A 308 -16.86 4.86 -18.35
CA SER A 308 -16.06 5.87 -19.07
C SER A 308 -15.43 6.88 -18.10
N GLN A 309 -15.98 6.99 -16.89
CA GLN A 309 -15.53 7.90 -15.84
C GLN A 309 -14.64 7.23 -14.78
N ILE A 310 -14.25 5.96 -14.95
CA ILE A 310 -13.55 5.18 -13.90
C ILE A 310 -12.22 5.82 -13.44
N PHE A 311 -11.58 6.61 -14.29
CA PHE A 311 -10.34 7.33 -13.98
C PHE A 311 -10.55 8.81 -13.62
N GLU A 312 -11.79 9.30 -13.57
CA GLU A 312 -12.05 10.67 -13.15
C GLU A 312 -11.73 10.85 -11.66
N ASN A 313 -11.10 12.00 -11.35
CA ASN A 313 -10.64 12.35 -10.00
C ASN A 313 -9.70 11.30 -9.38
N THR A 314 -8.82 10.70 -10.19
CA THR A 314 -7.83 9.71 -9.73
C THR A 314 -6.41 10.24 -9.83
N LEU A 315 -5.54 9.74 -8.96
CA LEU A 315 -4.15 10.17 -8.98
C LEU A 315 -3.46 9.71 -10.26
N VAL A 316 -3.73 8.51 -10.76
CA VAL A 316 -3.12 7.99 -11.99
C VAL A 316 -3.48 8.81 -13.22
N LYS A 317 -4.65 9.46 -13.24
CA LYS A 317 -5.03 10.39 -14.31
C LYS A 317 -4.23 11.69 -14.26
N ASP A 318 -3.99 12.23 -13.07
CA ASP A 318 -3.29 13.50 -12.87
C ASP A 318 -1.76 13.36 -12.91
N GLN A 319 -1.24 12.31 -12.28
CA GLN A 319 0.18 12.04 -12.01
C GLN A 319 0.55 10.59 -12.35
N PRO A 320 0.46 10.15 -13.63
CA PRO A 320 0.60 8.75 -14.03
C PRO A 320 1.94 8.10 -13.69
N THR A 321 2.98 8.90 -13.42
CA THR A 321 4.33 8.42 -13.08
C THR A 321 4.63 8.43 -11.58
N LEU A 322 3.72 8.94 -10.75
CA LEU A 322 3.85 9.03 -9.28
C LEU A 322 2.70 8.30 -8.55
N ALA A 323 1.91 7.54 -9.30
CA ALA A 323 0.74 6.83 -8.80
C ALA A 323 1.02 5.33 -8.71
N VAL A 324 0.91 4.78 -7.49
CA VAL A 324 0.83 3.34 -7.27
C VAL A 324 -0.64 2.94 -7.23
N THR A 325 -1.11 2.26 -8.28
CA THR A 325 -2.52 1.88 -8.42
C THR A 325 -2.79 0.56 -7.71
N LEU A 326 -3.93 0.44 -7.02
CA LEU A 326 -4.31 -0.76 -6.28
C LEU A 326 -5.82 -1.02 -6.41
N VAL A 327 -6.22 -2.29 -6.23
CA VAL A 327 -7.64 -2.69 -6.16
C VAL A 327 -8.13 -2.71 -4.72
N GLU A 328 -7.36 -3.31 -3.81
CA GLU A 328 -7.67 -3.47 -2.39
C GLU A 328 -6.34 -3.58 -1.61
N ASN A 329 -6.38 -3.44 -0.29
CA ASN A 329 -5.23 -3.59 0.61
C ASN A 329 -5.68 -4.15 1.98
N HIS A 330 -4.78 -4.15 2.95
CA HIS A 330 -5.05 -4.68 4.28
C HIS A 330 -6.01 -3.80 5.13
N ASP A 331 -6.24 -2.54 4.78
CA ASP A 331 -7.17 -1.66 5.52
C ASP A 331 -8.59 -1.66 4.94
N SER A 332 -8.70 -1.89 3.63
CA SER A 332 -9.96 -1.90 2.86
C SER A 332 -10.63 -3.27 2.79
N GLN A 333 -9.91 -4.34 3.17
CA GLN A 333 -10.46 -5.69 3.24
C GLN A 333 -11.57 -5.83 4.32
N PRO A 334 -12.38 -6.89 4.29
CA PRO A 334 -13.48 -7.06 5.25
C PRO A 334 -13.02 -7.04 6.71
N LEU A 335 -13.82 -6.36 7.54
CA LEU A 335 -13.70 -6.16 8.98
C LEU A 335 -12.51 -5.29 9.41
N GLN A 336 -12.04 -4.38 8.54
CA GLN A 336 -10.91 -3.50 8.81
C GLN A 336 -11.30 -2.01 8.90
N SER A 337 -10.33 -1.18 9.31
CA SER A 337 -10.53 0.23 9.68
C SER A 337 -11.15 1.06 8.55
N LEU A 338 -10.71 0.81 7.32
CA LEU A 338 -11.08 1.51 6.10
C LEU A 338 -11.90 0.61 5.16
N GLU A 339 -12.65 -0.36 5.70
CA GLU A 339 -13.43 -1.33 4.91
C GLU A 339 -14.22 -0.66 3.76
N SER A 340 -13.85 -1.01 2.53
CA SER A 340 -14.43 -0.54 1.26
C SER A 340 -14.17 -1.56 0.16
N ILE A 341 -14.74 -2.75 0.34
CA ILE A 341 -14.46 -3.96 -0.44
C ILE A 341 -14.84 -3.77 -1.92
N VAL A 342 -13.95 -4.13 -2.84
CA VAL A 342 -14.32 -4.28 -4.25
C VAL A 342 -14.98 -5.65 -4.42
N GLU A 343 -16.23 -5.72 -4.89
CA GLU A 343 -16.93 -7.01 -5.01
C GLU A 343 -16.17 -7.98 -5.93
N ALA A 344 -16.18 -9.27 -5.56
CA ALA A 344 -15.35 -10.31 -6.20
C ALA A 344 -15.55 -10.40 -7.72
N TRP A 345 -16.77 -10.16 -8.22
CA TRP A 345 -17.09 -10.16 -9.64
C TRP A 345 -16.38 -9.03 -10.41
N PHE A 346 -16.13 -7.89 -9.76
CA PHE A 346 -15.51 -6.71 -10.37
C PHE A 346 -13.98 -6.69 -10.21
N LYS A 347 -13.42 -7.43 -9.25
CA LYS A 347 -11.96 -7.48 -9.03
C LYS A 347 -11.16 -7.78 -10.31
N PRO A 348 -11.52 -8.76 -11.17
CA PRO A 348 -10.81 -8.97 -12.42
C PRO A 348 -10.83 -7.78 -13.38
N LEU A 349 -11.93 -7.02 -13.44
CA LEU A 349 -12.05 -5.82 -14.26
C LEU A 349 -11.12 -4.72 -13.74
N ALA A 350 -11.13 -4.49 -12.42
CA ALA A 350 -10.24 -3.54 -11.75
C ALA A 350 -8.76 -3.90 -11.94
N TYR A 351 -8.40 -5.19 -11.82
CA TYR A 351 -7.04 -5.65 -12.06
C TYR A 351 -6.61 -5.49 -13.51
N ALA A 352 -7.50 -5.74 -14.48
CA ALA A 352 -7.19 -5.48 -15.88
C ALA A 352 -6.90 -3.98 -16.13
N LEU A 353 -7.68 -3.08 -15.51
CA LEU A 353 -7.49 -1.63 -15.60
C LEU A 353 -6.12 -1.18 -15.09
N ILE A 354 -5.62 -1.74 -13.99
CA ILE A 354 -4.32 -1.32 -13.44
C ILE A 354 -3.12 -2.09 -14.04
N LEU A 355 -3.29 -3.36 -14.44
CA LEU A 355 -2.19 -4.20 -14.93
C LEU A 355 -1.94 -4.04 -16.43
N LEU A 356 -2.96 -3.77 -17.25
CA LEU A 356 -2.83 -3.86 -18.71
C LEU A 356 -2.74 -2.50 -19.40
N ARG A 357 -2.87 -1.41 -18.64
CA ARG A 357 -2.65 -0.03 -19.10
C ARG A 357 -1.20 0.42 -18.89
N GLN A 358 -0.83 1.51 -19.56
CA GLN A 358 0.52 2.09 -19.50
C GLN A 358 0.73 2.99 -18.27
N GLU A 359 -0.33 3.60 -17.73
CA GLU A 359 -0.24 4.54 -16.61
C GLU A 359 -0.17 3.83 -15.25
N GLY A 360 0.58 4.42 -14.33
CA GLY A 360 0.69 3.96 -12.94
C GLY A 360 1.60 2.75 -12.74
N TYR A 361 1.96 2.55 -11.48
CA TYR A 361 2.70 1.39 -11.02
C TYR A 361 1.74 0.45 -10.25
N PRO A 362 1.23 -0.64 -10.86
CA PRO A 362 0.21 -1.46 -10.24
C PRO A 362 0.74 -2.29 -9.07
N CYS A 363 -0.06 -2.37 -8.01
CA CYS A 363 0.14 -3.17 -6.82
C CYS A 363 -0.94 -4.25 -6.69
N ILE A 364 -0.53 -5.51 -6.66
CA ILE A 364 -1.41 -6.66 -6.41
C ILE A 364 -1.50 -6.92 -4.91
N PHE A 365 -2.72 -7.19 -4.41
CA PHE A 365 -2.94 -7.54 -3.01
C PHE A 365 -2.79 -9.06 -2.78
N TYR A 366 -2.04 -9.43 -1.74
CA TYR A 366 -1.91 -10.83 -1.30
C TYR A 366 -3.28 -11.52 -1.13
N GLY A 367 -4.24 -10.85 -0.47
CA GLY A 367 -5.56 -11.42 -0.19
C GLY A 367 -6.36 -11.76 -1.44
N ASP A 368 -6.19 -10.99 -2.53
CA ASP A 368 -6.84 -11.26 -3.81
C ASP A 368 -6.12 -12.32 -4.62
N TYR A 369 -4.79 -12.39 -4.49
CA TYR A 369 -3.99 -13.38 -5.20
C TYR A 369 -4.17 -14.77 -4.58
N TYR A 370 -3.94 -14.94 -3.28
CA TYR A 370 -4.00 -16.24 -2.62
C TYR A 370 -5.40 -16.60 -2.11
N GLY A 371 -6.31 -15.63 -2.02
CA GLY A 371 -7.52 -15.76 -1.21
C GLY A 371 -7.21 -15.67 0.29
N ALA A 372 -8.25 -15.66 1.12
CA ALA A 372 -8.10 -15.66 2.57
C ALA A 372 -9.33 -16.26 3.26
N HIS A 373 -9.13 -16.83 4.45
CA HIS A 373 -10.19 -17.31 5.33
C HIS A 373 -9.86 -16.94 6.77
N TYR A 374 -10.75 -16.19 7.43
CA TYR A 374 -10.52 -15.71 8.79
C TYR A 374 -11.83 -15.42 9.52
N LYS A 375 -11.73 -15.18 10.83
CA LYS A 375 -12.81 -14.71 11.69
C LYS A 375 -12.39 -13.45 12.41
N ASP A 376 -13.29 -12.47 12.48
CA ASP A 376 -13.14 -11.31 13.34
C ASP A 376 -14.50 -10.71 13.72
N ARG A 377 -14.50 -9.67 14.53
CA ARG A 377 -15.70 -8.97 14.98
C ARG A 377 -15.96 -7.73 14.13
N GLY A 378 -17.20 -7.58 13.70
CA GLY A 378 -17.67 -6.35 13.05
C GLY A 378 -17.84 -5.20 14.04
N LYS A 379 -18.10 -4.00 13.51
CA LYS A 379 -18.39 -2.79 14.29
C LYS A 379 -19.63 -2.91 15.18
N ASP A 380 -20.51 -3.88 14.89
CA ASP A 380 -21.69 -4.21 15.69
C ASP A 380 -21.40 -5.19 16.86
N GLY A 381 -20.15 -5.64 16.99
CA GLY A 381 -19.68 -6.57 18.02
C GLY A 381 -19.95 -8.04 17.73
N ASN A 382 -20.60 -8.37 16.61
CA ASN A 382 -20.84 -9.75 16.20
C ASN A 382 -19.59 -10.36 15.54
N GLU A 383 -19.40 -11.66 15.71
CA GLU A 383 -18.34 -12.41 15.01
C GLU A 383 -18.80 -12.81 13.61
N TYR A 384 -17.92 -12.62 12.64
CA TYR A 384 -18.12 -12.97 11.25
C TYR A 384 -17.02 -13.91 10.78
N GLU A 385 -17.36 -14.77 9.82
CA GLU A 385 -16.42 -15.64 9.13
C GLU A 385 -16.35 -15.18 7.67
N ILE A 386 -15.15 -14.84 7.22
CA ILE A 386 -14.90 -14.21 5.92
C ILE A 386 -14.18 -15.19 5.01
N TRP A 387 -14.64 -15.28 3.76
CA TRP A 387 -13.93 -15.95 2.67
C TRP A 387 -13.67 -14.95 1.55
N MET A 388 -12.40 -14.76 1.23
CA MET A 388 -11.96 -14.01 0.07
C MET A 388 -11.56 -14.98 -1.04
N GLU A 389 -12.15 -14.80 -2.22
CA GLU A 389 -11.85 -15.61 -3.40
C GLU A 389 -10.43 -15.35 -3.90
N SER A 390 -9.74 -16.40 -4.35
CA SER A 390 -8.47 -16.26 -5.07
C SER A 390 -8.76 -15.93 -6.53
N HIS A 391 -8.21 -14.82 -7.00
CA HIS A 391 -8.24 -14.41 -8.42
C HIS A 391 -6.96 -14.80 -9.17
N LYS A 392 -6.09 -15.64 -8.58
CA LYS A 392 -4.79 -16.05 -9.13
C LYS A 392 -4.84 -16.47 -10.58
N TRP A 393 -5.85 -17.23 -10.99
CA TRP A 393 -5.92 -17.74 -12.37
C TRP A 393 -6.01 -16.60 -13.41
N LEU A 394 -6.84 -15.58 -13.19
CA LEU A 394 -6.91 -14.41 -14.08
C LEU A 394 -5.70 -13.49 -13.91
N LEU A 395 -5.23 -13.30 -12.68
CA LEU A 395 -4.05 -12.47 -12.41
C LEU A 395 -2.80 -13.01 -13.10
N ASP A 396 -2.60 -14.33 -13.11
CA ASP A 396 -1.47 -14.97 -13.82
C ASP A 396 -1.54 -14.68 -15.34
N LYS A 397 -2.74 -14.64 -15.93
CA LYS A 397 -2.93 -14.26 -17.35
C LYS A 397 -2.63 -12.78 -17.59
N PHE A 398 -3.07 -11.91 -16.69
CA PHE A 398 -2.82 -10.47 -16.80
C PHE A 398 -1.35 -10.13 -16.61
N LEU A 399 -0.68 -10.79 -15.67
CA LEU A 399 0.76 -10.65 -15.46
C LEU A 399 1.54 -11.13 -16.69
N PHE A 400 1.16 -12.27 -17.28
CA PHE A 400 1.73 -12.73 -18.55
C PHE A 400 1.55 -11.67 -19.66
N ALA A 401 0.33 -11.15 -19.85
CA ALA A 401 0.06 -10.11 -20.84
C ALA A 401 0.87 -8.82 -20.56
N ARG A 402 0.97 -8.39 -19.30
CA ARG A 402 1.76 -7.22 -18.91
C ARG A 402 3.25 -7.40 -19.19
N GLN A 403 3.78 -8.59 -18.93
CA GLN A 403 5.18 -8.93 -19.14
C GLN A 403 5.54 -9.02 -20.63
N THR A 404 4.60 -9.40 -21.51
CA THR A 404 4.91 -9.80 -22.90
C THR A 404 4.24 -8.99 -23.99
N TYR A 405 3.05 -8.42 -23.76
CA TYR A 405 2.24 -7.74 -24.80
C TYR A 405 1.87 -6.28 -24.48
N CYS A 406 1.79 -5.87 -23.20
CA CYS A 406 1.36 -4.52 -22.81
C CYS A 406 2.48 -3.46 -22.97
N TYR A 407 2.99 -3.31 -24.19
CA TYR A 407 4.03 -2.36 -24.56
C TYR A 407 3.59 -1.48 -25.73
N GLY A 408 4.35 -0.41 -25.99
CA GLY A 408 4.06 0.54 -27.04
C GLY A 408 2.88 1.46 -26.74
N GLU A 409 2.50 2.21 -27.78
CA GLU A 409 1.42 3.20 -27.75
C GLU A 409 0.09 2.58 -27.29
N GLN A 410 -0.63 3.31 -26.44
CA GLN A 410 -1.96 2.95 -25.98
C GLN A 410 -3.03 3.75 -26.73
N LEU A 411 -4.08 3.07 -27.20
CA LEU A 411 -5.28 3.70 -27.77
C LEU A 411 -6.48 3.39 -26.88
N ASP A 412 -7.13 4.44 -26.36
CA ASP A 412 -8.24 4.33 -25.42
C ASP A 412 -9.60 4.48 -26.11
N TYR A 413 -10.56 3.65 -25.70
CA TYR A 413 -11.93 3.65 -26.19
C TYR A 413 -12.94 3.63 -25.04
N PHE A 414 -12.99 4.75 -24.31
CA PHE A 414 -13.85 4.99 -23.15
C PHE A 414 -15.11 5.76 -23.60
N ASP A 415 -15.83 5.19 -24.57
CA ASP A 415 -16.89 5.84 -25.33
C ASP A 415 -18.30 5.27 -25.08
N HIS A 416 -18.43 4.34 -24.13
CA HIS A 416 -19.70 3.74 -23.72
C HIS A 416 -19.73 3.53 -22.20
N PRO A 417 -20.86 3.80 -21.52
CA PRO A 417 -20.93 3.76 -20.05
C PRO A 417 -20.70 2.38 -19.46
N ASN A 418 -20.95 1.31 -20.22
CA ASN A 418 -20.78 -0.05 -19.71
C ASN A 418 -19.70 -0.87 -20.39
N THR A 419 -19.20 -0.45 -21.55
CA THR A 419 -18.28 -1.28 -22.34
C THR A 419 -17.13 -0.41 -22.77
N ILE A 420 -16.01 -0.53 -22.07
CA ILE A 420 -14.80 0.22 -22.37
C ILE A 420 -13.72 -0.74 -22.87
N GLY A 421 -12.71 -0.19 -23.50
CA GLY A 421 -11.57 -0.97 -23.96
C GLY A 421 -10.39 -0.10 -24.32
N TRP A 422 -9.25 -0.74 -24.46
CA TRP A 422 -8.03 -0.10 -24.92
C TRP A 422 -7.18 -1.12 -25.66
N THR A 423 -6.19 -0.62 -26.39
CA THR A 423 -5.20 -1.46 -27.06
C THR A 423 -3.81 -0.98 -26.71
N ARG A 424 -2.84 -1.89 -26.76
CA ARG A 424 -1.40 -1.59 -26.73
C ARG A 424 -0.82 -2.11 -28.04
N LEU A 425 -0.16 -1.24 -28.81
CA LEU A 425 0.25 -1.56 -30.18
C LEU A 425 1.53 -2.42 -30.25
N GLY A 426 2.19 -2.65 -29.12
CA GLY A 426 3.51 -3.28 -29.09
C GLY A 426 4.63 -2.32 -29.47
N ASP A 427 5.86 -2.77 -29.32
CA ASP A 427 7.07 -2.05 -29.72
C ASP A 427 8.00 -2.96 -30.54
N GLU A 428 9.23 -2.50 -30.82
CA GLU A 428 10.21 -3.26 -31.61
C GLU A 428 10.60 -4.61 -30.97
N GLU A 429 10.57 -4.72 -29.64
CA GLU A 429 10.94 -5.92 -28.87
C GLU A 429 9.71 -6.78 -28.54
N HIS A 430 8.53 -6.17 -28.47
CA HIS A 430 7.26 -6.78 -28.08
C HIS A 430 6.20 -6.62 -29.18
N SER A 431 6.28 -7.46 -30.20
CA SER A 431 5.33 -7.42 -31.33
C SER A 431 4.02 -8.17 -31.03
N GLY A 432 2.95 -7.77 -31.69
CA GLY A 432 1.65 -8.46 -31.70
C GLY A 432 0.54 -7.67 -31.02
N GLY A 433 0.88 -6.74 -30.12
CA GLY A 433 -0.07 -5.90 -29.41
C GLY A 433 -1.08 -6.70 -28.57
N VAL A 434 -1.94 -5.97 -27.87
CA VAL A 434 -3.05 -6.54 -27.09
C VAL A 434 -4.27 -5.64 -27.18
N ALA A 435 -5.45 -6.24 -27.24
CA ALA A 435 -6.74 -5.56 -27.10
C ALA A 435 -7.43 -6.03 -25.82
N VAL A 436 -7.86 -5.09 -24.98
CA VAL A 436 -8.61 -5.39 -23.75
C VAL A 436 -10.02 -4.81 -23.90
N VAL A 437 -11.03 -5.64 -23.67
CA VAL A 437 -12.43 -5.22 -23.62
C VAL A 437 -13.02 -5.72 -22.31
N LEU A 438 -13.74 -4.86 -21.61
CA LEU A 438 -14.47 -5.23 -20.40
C LEU A 438 -15.84 -4.58 -20.35
N SER A 439 -16.76 -5.22 -19.62
CA SER A 439 -18.11 -4.72 -19.42
C SER A 439 -18.60 -4.91 -17.98
N ASN A 440 -19.14 -3.86 -17.36
CA ASN A 440 -19.84 -3.95 -16.07
C ASN A 440 -21.35 -4.21 -16.23
N GLY A 441 -21.84 -4.41 -17.45
CA GLY A 441 -23.23 -4.72 -17.77
C GLY A 441 -23.34 -5.98 -18.61
N GLU A 442 -24.09 -5.90 -19.71
CA GLU A 442 -24.27 -6.99 -20.68
C GLU A 442 -23.01 -7.25 -21.53
N ASP A 443 -23.06 -8.28 -22.40
CA ASP A 443 -21.99 -8.59 -23.35
C ASP A 443 -21.52 -7.35 -24.13
N GLY A 444 -20.21 -7.12 -24.12
CA GLY A 444 -19.57 -5.96 -24.71
C GLY A 444 -18.91 -6.27 -26.04
N ARG A 445 -19.04 -5.37 -27.01
CA ARG A 445 -18.31 -5.41 -28.30
C ARG A 445 -17.69 -4.06 -28.60
N LYS A 446 -16.48 -4.06 -29.17
CA LYS A 446 -15.82 -2.83 -29.55
C LYS A 446 -14.92 -3.00 -30.76
N TRP A 447 -15.10 -2.13 -31.75
CA TRP A 447 -14.18 -1.98 -32.87
C TRP A 447 -12.93 -1.21 -32.39
N MET A 448 -11.79 -1.89 -32.33
CA MET A 448 -10.52 -1.31 -31.88
C MET A 448 -9.38 -1.66 -32.84
N ASN A 449 -8.36 -0.80 -32.89
CA ASN A 449 -7.17 -0.99 -33.70
C ASN A 449 -6.04 -1.55 -32.85
N VAL A 450 -5.41 -2.64 -33.28
CA VAL A 450 -4.23 -3.22 -32.61
C VAL A 450 -2.94 -3.07 -33.42
N GLY A 451 -3.01 -2.47 -34.61
CA GLY A 451 -1.85 -2.16 -35.46
C GLY A 451 -1.35 -3.33 -36.33
N TYR A 452 -1.97 -4.51 -36.25
CA TYR A 452 -1.55 -5.70 -37.00
C TYR A 452 -2.63 -6.16 -37.97
N PRO A 453 -2.49 -5.90 -39.29
CA PRO A 453 -3.44 -6.36 -40.29
C PRO A 453 -3.52 -7.89 -40.39
N ASN A 454 -4.69 -8.40 -40.79
CA ASN A 454 -4.93 -9.81 -41.14
C ASN A 454 -4.37 -10.81 -40.11
N SER A 455 -4.41 -10.45 -38.82
CA SER A 455 -3.83 -11.20 -37.71
C SER A 455 -4.94 -11.75 -36.83
N THR A 456 -4.81 -13.01 -36.42
CA THR A 456 -5.78 -13.68 -35.56
C THR A 456 -5.39 -13.51 -34.10
N TYR A 457 -6.38 -13.14 -33.28
CA TYR A 457 -6.29 -12.95 -31.84
C TYR A 457 -7.16 -13.95 -31.10
N ILE A 458 -6.70 -14.35 -29.91
CA ILE A 458 -7.40 -15.23 -28.98
C ILE A 458 -7.52 -14.56 -27.61
N ASP A 459 -8.60 -14.85 -26.90
CA ASP A 459 -8.80 -14.36 -25.53
C ASP A 459 -8.05 -15.25 -24.53
N ILE A 460 -7.03 -14.71 -23.85
CA ILE A 460 -6.25 -15.49 -22.87
C ILE A 460 -6.99 -15.72 -21.56
N THR A 461 -8.08 -14.99 -21.32
CA THR A 461 -8.97 -15.25 -20.19
C THR A 461 -9.89 -16.43 -20.44
N GLU A 462 -9.89 -17.01 -21.66
CA GLU A 462 -10.70 -18.19 -22.01
C GLU A 462 -12.21 -18.00 -21.76
N HIS A 463 -12.68 -16.75 -21.63
CA HIS A 463 -14.08 -16.41 -21.47
C HIS A 463 -14.82 -16.40 -22.82
N VAL A 464 -14.09 -16.15 -23.91
CA VAL A 464 -14.59 -16.20 -25.29
C VAL A 464 -13.72 -17.16 -26.12
N ASP A 465 -14.33 -18.24 -26.61
CA ASP A 465 -13.63 -19.28 -27.39
C ASP A 465 -13.33 -18.86 -28.84
N ASP A 466 -14.18 -18.01 -29.41
CA ASP A 466 -14.12 -17.66 -30.83
C ASP A 466 -12.99 -16.65 -31.11
N PRO A 467 -12.02 -16.98 -31.96
CA PRO A 467 -10.93 -16.07 -32.29
C PRO A 467 -11.43 -14.91 -33.18
N VAL A 468 -10.78 -13.75 -33.04
CA VAL A 468 -11.07 -12.54 -33.83
C VAL A 468 -9.93 -12.28 -34.81
N THR A 469 -10.23 -11.90 -36.05
CA THR A 469 -9.21 -11.56 -37.06
C THR A 469 -9.34 -10.11 -37.48
N THR A 470 -8.22 -9.38 -37.44
CA THR A 470 -8.16 -7.98 -37.87
C THR A 470 -8.29 -7.86 -39.39
N ASN A 471 -8.83 -6.74 -39.85
CA ASN A 471 -8.91 -6.38 -41.26
C ASN A 471 -7.57 -5.88 -41.81
N ASP A 472 -7.56 -5.38 -43.06
CA ASP A 472 -6.37 -4.85 -43.74
C ASP A 472 -5.75 -3.62 -43.06
N ASP A 473 -6.50 -2.93 -42.21
CA ASP A 473 -6.09 -1.72 -41.48
C ASP A 473 -5.73 -2.01 -40.01
N GLY A 474 -5.72 -3.28 -39.59
CA GLY A 474 -5.39 -3.68 -38.22
C GLY A 474 -6.53 -3.49 -37.20
N TRP A 475 -7.77 -3.31 -37.67
CA TRP A 475 -8.97 -3.19 -36.84
C TRP A 475 -9.74 -4.49 -36.74
N ALA A 476 -10.37 -4.73 -35.58
CA ALA A 476 -11.28 -5.85 -35.36
C ALA A 476 -12.38 -5.47 -34.38
N GLU A 477 -13.52 -6.17 -34.44
CA GLU A 477 -14.53 -6.15 -33.39
C GLU A 477 -14.15 -7.16 -32.31
N PHE A 478 -13.54 -6.69 -31.23
CA PHE A 478 -13.25 -7.50 -30.06
C PHE A 478 -14.46 -7.54 -29.13
N CYS A 479 -14.59 -8.58 -28.32
CA CYS A 479 -15.72 -8.74 -27.41
C CYS A 479 -15.31 -9.25 -26.02
N CYS A 480 -16.25 -9.16 -25.08
CA CYS A 480 -16.20 -9.78 -23.76
C CYS A 480 -17.63 -10.15 -23.34
N ASN A 481 -17.77 -11.12 -22.43
CA ASN A 481 -19.07 -11.42 -21.83
C ASN A 481 -19.50 -10.30 -20.84
N GLY A 482 -20.78 -10.24 -20.50
CA GLY A 482 -21.29 -9.33 -19.48
C GLY A 482 -20.67 -9.57 -18.11
N GLY A 483 -20.43 -8.48 -17.36
CA GLY A 483 -19.76 -8.53 -16.06
C GLY A 483 -18.36 -9.15 -16.10
N SER A 484 -17.66 -9.03 -17.23
CA SER A 484 -16.42 -9.76 -17.50
C SER A 484 -15.38 -8.91 -18.23
N VAL A 485 -14.19 -9.49 -18.42
CA VAL A 485 -13.07 -8.93 -19.17
C VAL A 485 -12.46 -10.01 -20.07
N SER A 486 -12.09 -9.60 -21.28
CA SER A 486 -11.38 -10.40 -22.27
C SER A 486 -10.11 -9.68 -22.70
N VAL A 487 -9.02 -10.44 -22.81
CA VAL A 487 -7.67 -9.95 -23.13
C VAL A 487 -7.19 -10.67 -24.38
N TRP A 488 -7.27 -9.97 -25.50
CA TRP A 488 -7.01 -10.50 -26.83
C TRP A 488 -5.54 -10.32 -27.20
N ILE A 489 -4.81 -11.42 -27.31
CA ILE A 489 -3.42 -11.43 -27.79
C ILE A 489 -3.33 -12.14 -29.13
N LYS A 490 -2.29 -11.82 -29.90
CA LYS A 490 -2.02 -12.46 -31.19
C LYS A 490 -1.70 -13.95 -30.99
N LYS A 491 -2.34 -14.81 -31.77
CA LYS A 491 -2.20 -16.28 -31.75
C LYS A 491 -0.83 -16.77 -32.23
#